data_AF-A0A432G7D4-F1
#
_entry.id   AF-A0A432G7D4-F1
#
_cell.length_a   1.000
_cell.length_b   1.000
_cell.length_c   1.000
_cell.angle_alpha   90.00
_cell.angle_beta   90.00
_cell.angle_gamma   90.00
#
_symmetry.space_group_name_H-M   'P 1'
#
loop_
_entity.id
_entity.type
_entity.pdbx_description
1 polymer ?
#
loop_
_entity_poly.entity_id
_entity_poly.type
_entity_poly.pdbx_seq_one_letter_code
_entity_poly.pdbx_strand_id
1 'polypeptide(L)'
;MRTIQILVLGLVGGILPFHSAMADPDGERAALARITHEFQALQPLIDEAAAQADPDARIRFQYDWLRQDLDRIRLGIEAHIDTPRAEPRSFPPLRGDYRR
;
A
#
# COMPACT_ATOMS: atom_id res chain seq x y z
N MET A 1 -43.12 18.60 37.90
CA MET A 1 -42.68 17.41 38.66
C MET A 1 -42.65 16.25 37.67
N ARG A 2 -41.49 15.85 37.13
CA ARG A 2 -40.72 14.63 37.53
C ARG A 2 -41.68 13.44 37.76
N THR A 3 -41.65 12.38 36.94
CA THR A 3 -40.52 11.42 36.89
C THR A 3 -40.40 10.64 35.57
N ILE A 4 -39.14 10.35 35.25
CA ILE A 4 -38.59 9.51 34.17
C ILE A 4 -38.70 8.01 34.55
N GLN A 5 -38.81 7.15 33.53
CA GLN A 5 -38.24 5.79 33.32
C GLN A 5 -39.23 5.02 32.41
N ILE A 6 -38.80 4.27 31.38
CA ILE A 6 -38.21 2.93 31.48
C ILE A 6 -37.12 2.74 30.41
N LEU A 7 -36.00 2.20 30.86
CA LEU A 7 -34.87 1.69 30.07
C LEU A 7 -35.13 0.19 29.84
N VAL A 8 -35.23 -0.27 28.59
CA VAL A 8 -35.07 -1.69 28.26
C VAL A 8 -33.97 -1.80 27.21
N LEU A 9 -32.84 -2.33 27.66
CA LEU A 9 -31.65 -2.62 26.88
C LEU A 9 -31.95 -3.81 25.96
N GLY A 10 -32.12 -3.56 24.67
CA GLY A 10 -32.25 -4.63 23.67
C GLY A 10 -30.87 -5.19 23.32
N LEU A 11 -30.48 -6.29 23.98
CA LEU A 11 -29.36 -7.14 23.60
C LEU A 11 -29.73 -7.87 22.29
N VAL A 12 -29.45 -7.26 21.14
CA VAL A 12 -29.49 -7.99 19.86
C VAL A 12 -28.14 -8.66 19.68
N GLY A 13 -28.16 -9.99 19.81
CA GLY A 13 -27.02 -10.85 19.55
C GLY A 13 -26.50 -10.65 18.13
N GLY A 14 -25.30 -10.08 18.02
CA GLY A 14 -24.53 -10.13 16.79
C GLY A 14 -24.07 -11.56 16.58
N ILE A 15 -24.78 -12.32 15.74
CA ILE A 15 -24.15 -13.41 15.00
C ILE A 15 -23.11 -12.70 14.12
N LEU A 16 -21.88 -12.57 14.61
CA LEU A 16 -20.76 -12.27 13.75
C LEU A 16 -20.59 -13.53 12.89
N PRO A 17 -20.87 -13.51 11.58
CA PRO A 17 -20.37 -14.58 10.74
C PRO A 17 -18.86 -14.53 10.89
N PHE A 18 -18.30 -15.50 11.61
CA PHE A 18 -16.90 -15.86 11.53
C PHE A 18 -16.66 -16.21 10.06
N HIS A 19 -16.39 -15.19 9.24
CA HIS A 19 -15.81 -15.37 7.93
C HIS A 19 -14.46 -16.00 8.23
N SER A 20 -14.43 -17.32 8.12
CA SER A 20 -13.20 -18.03 7.89
C SER A 20 -12.70 -17.45 6.57
N ALA A 21 -11.87 -16.42 6.65
CA ALA A 21 -11.23 -15.86 5.48
C ALA A 21 -10.29 -16.95 4.98
N MET A 22 -10.83 -17.85 4.17
CA MET A 22 -9.99 -18.61 3.26
C MET A 22 -9.20 -17.56 2.51
N ALA A 23 -7.87 -17.63 2.61
CA ALA A 23 -7.03 -16.76 1.81
C ALA A 23 -7.50 -16.91 0.36
N ASP A 24 -8.04 -15.84 -0.22
CA ASP A 24 -8.46 -15.78 -1.61
C ASP A 24 -7.23 -15.35 -2.42
N PRO A 25 -6.47 -16.31 -2.98
CA PRO A 25 -5.25 -16.00 -3.71
C PRO A 25 -5.54 -15.17 -4.97
N ASP A 26 -6.76 -15.23 -5.51
CA ASP A 26 -7.15 -14.44 -6.67
C ASP A 26 -7.44 -13.00 -6.26
N GLY A 27 -8.10 -12.81 -5.10
CA GLY A 27 -8.29 -11.50 -4.47
C GLY A 27 -6.97 -10.81 -4.10
N GLU A 28 -6.02 -11.54 -3.50
CA GLU A 28 -4.67 -11.03 -3.20
C GLU A 28 -3.93 -10.61 -4.47
N ARG A 29 -3.90 -11.46 -5.49
CA ARG A 29 -3.25 -11.16 -6.78
C ARG A 29 -3.86 -9.94 -7.46
N ALA A 30 -5.18 -9.80 -7.45
CA ALA A 30 -5.86 -8.63 -8.00
C ALA A 30 -5.49 -7.34 -7.26
N ALA A 31 -5.42 -7.38 -5.92
CA ALA A 31 -4.99 -6.26 -5.11
C ALA A 31 -3.53 -5.86 -5.40
N LEU A 32 -2.63 -6.84 -5.50
CA LEU A 32 -1.21 -6.62 -5.82
C LEU A 32 -0.99 -6.07 -7.24
N ALA A 33 -1.75 -6.57 -8.23
CA ALA A 33 -1.75 -6.02 -9.58
C ALA A 33 -2.24 -4.58 -9.61
N ARG A 34 -3.28 -4.26 -8.81
CA ARG A 34 -3.77 -2.89 -8.65
C ARG A 34 -2.70 -1.98 -8.05
N ILE A 35 -2.00 -2.41 -7.00
CA ILE A 35 -0.91 -1.64 -6.39
C ILE A 35 0.18 -1.32 -7.42
N THR A 36 0.57 -2.30 -8.23
CA THR A 36 1.54 -2.12 -9.31
C THR A 36 1.08 -1.09 -10.34
N HIS A 37 -0.20 -1.12 -10.72
CA HIS A 37 -0.77 -0.15 -11.63
C HIS A 37 -0.79 1.27 -11.03
N GLU A 38 -1.13 1.41 -9.76
CA GLU A 38 -1.13 2.72 -9.08
C GLU A 38 0.30 3.30 -9.02
N PHE A 39 1.34 2.48 -8.80
CA PHE A 39 2.73 2.98 -8.86
C PHE A 39 3.11 3.53 -10.23
N GLN A 40 2.64 2.93 -11.32
CA GLN A 40 2.83 3.48 -12.66
C GLN A 40 2.10 4.82 -12.82
N ALA A 41 0.89 4.94 -12.24
CA ALA A 41 0.12 6.19 -12.25
C ALA A 41 0.78 7.31 -11.44
N LEU A 42 1.69 6.99 -10.50
CA LEU A 42 2.49 7.99 -9.78
C LEU A 42 3.59 8.62 -10.65
N GLN A 43 4.01 7.97 -11.74
CA GLN A 43 5.12 8.45 -12.56
C GLN A 43 4.94 9.90 -13.08
N PRO A 44 3.79 10.29 -13.67
CA PRO A 44 3.57 11.67 -14.08
C PRO A 44 3.56 12.67 -12.92
N LEU A 45 3.10 12.27 -11.72
CA LEU A 45 3.13 13.14 -10.53
C LEU A 45 4.56 13.37 -10.02
N ILE A 46 5.41 12.36 -10.13
CA ILE A 46 6.84 12.47 -9.81
C ILE A 46 7.53 13.41 -10.81
N ASP A 47 7.16 13.34 -12.09
CA ASP A 47 7.72 14.20 -13.12
C ASP A 47 7.28 15.66 -12.94
N GLU A 48 6.01 15.89 -12.61
CA GLU A 48 5.49 17.22 -12.26
C GLU A 48 6.20 17.80 -11.04
N ALA A 49 6.33 17.03 -9.96
CA ALA A 49 7.03 17.47 -8.75
C ALA A 49 8.52 17.75 -9.02
N ALA A 50 9.17 16.96 -9.86
CA ALA A 50 10.56 17.18 -10.27
C ALA A 50 10.71 18.47 -11.09
N ALA A 51 9.75 18.79 -11.96
CA ALA A 51 9.75 20.01 -12.76
C ALA A 51 9.52 21.28 -11.91
N GLN A 52 8.81 21.16 -10.79
CA GLN A 52 8.54 22.27 -9.86
C GLN A 52 9.63 22.43 -8.78
N ALA A 53 10.62 21.54 -8.73
CA ALA A 53 11.64 21.57 -7.70
C ALA A 53 12.60 22.76 -7.86
N ASP A 54 12.97 23.39 -6.74
CA ASP A 54 13.98 24.45 -6.70
C ASP A 54 15.36 23.89 -7.08
N PRO A 55 15.98 24.37 -8.18
CA PRO A 55 17.28 23.90 -8.61
C PRO A 55 18.42 24.34 -7.68
N ASP A 56 18.22 25.44 -6.93
CA ASP A 56 19.24 26.05 -6.06
C ASP A 56 19.13 25.57 -4.60
N ALA A 57 18.18 24.67 -4.31
CA ALA A 57 18.01 24.09 -2.99
C ALA A 57 19.27 23.36 -2.52
N ARG A 58 19.76 23.72 -1.32
CA ARG A 58 20.96 23.12 -0.72
C ARG A 58 20.85 21.60 -0.48
N ILE A 59 19.64 21.12 -0.22
CA ILE A 59 19.31 19.70 -0.08
C ILE A 59 18.23 19.41 -1.10
N ARG A 60 18.51 18.52 -2.04
CA ARG A 60 17.59 18.18 -3.14
C ARG A 60 16.90 16.86 -2.85
N PHE A 61 15.63 16.79 -3.28
CA PHE A 61 14.92 15.52 -3.29
C PHE A 61 15.38 14.70 -4.50
N GLN A 62 15.80 13.47 -4.26
CA GLN A 62 16.39 12.63 -5.29
C GLN A 62 15.30 11.84 -6.02
N TYR A 63 14.62 12.50 -6.97
CA TYR A 63 13.51 11.90 -7.73
C TYR A 63 13.88 10.61 -8.47
N ASP A 64 15.11 10.50 -8.96
CA ASP A 64 15.59 9.27 -9.60
C ASP A 64 15.69 8.10 -8.62
N TRP A 65 15.98 8.37 -7.35
CA TRP A 65 16.04 7.34 -6.32
C TRP A 65 14.64 6.87 -5.94
N LEU A 66 13.67 7.79 -5.87
CA LEU A 66 12.26 7.45 -5.69
C LEU A 66 11.76 6.54 -6.82
N ARG A 67 12.05 6.89 -8.09
CA ARG A 67 11.68 6.07 -9.26
C ARG A 67 12.27 4.67 -9.16
N GLN A 68 13.57 4.57 -8.84
CA GLN A 68 14.25 3.27 -8.67
C GLN A 68 13.64 2.41 -7.56
N ASP A 69 13.25 3.01 -6.44
CA ASP A 69 12.64 2.27 -5.33
C ASP A 69 11.21 1.83 -5.67
N LEU A 70 10.41 2.65 -6.37
CA LEU A 70 9.10 2.24 -6.88
C LEU A 70 9.20 1.08 -7.87
N ASP A 71 10.16 1.13 -8.80
CA ASP A 71 10.42 0.02 -9.72
C ASP A 71 10.84 -1.25 -8.99
N ARG A 72 11.69 -1.13 -7.95
CA ARG A 72 12.09 -2.28 -7.14
C ARG A 72 10.90 -2.92 -6.42
N ILE A 73 10.00 -2.11 -5.88
CA ILE A 73 8.78 -2.61 -5.22
C ILE A 73 7.89 -3.31 -6.26
N ARG A 74 7.67 -2.67 -7.42
CA ARG A 74 6.91 -3.27 -8.54
C ARG A 74 7.46 -4.63 -8.92
N LEU A 75 8.77 -4.72 -9.19
CA LEU A 75 9.44 -5.98 -9.54
C LEU A 75 9.31 -7.03 -8.43
N GLY A 76 9.35 -6.62 -7.17
CA GLY A 76 9.14 -7.53 -6.03
C GLY A 76 7.72 -8.10 -6.00
N ILE A 77 6.72 -7.28 -6.31
CA ILE A 77 5.31 -7.70 -6.40
C ILE A 77 5.09 -8.62 -7.59
N GLU A 78 5.58 -8.25 -8.78
CA GLU A 78 5.48 -9.07 -10.00
C GLU A 78 6.15 -10.44 -9.77
N ALA A 79 7.36 -10.45 -9.21
CA ALA A 79 8.04 -11.69 -8.86
C ALA A 79 7.25 -12.53 -7.84
N HIS A 80 6.50 -11.92 -6.92
CA HIS A 80 5.63 -12.64 -6.00
C HIS A 80 4.41 -13.26 -6.71
N ILE A 81 3.78 -12.52 -7.62
CA ILE A 81 2.62 -12.98 -8.41
C ILE A 81 3.02 -14.15 -9.32
N ASP A 82 4.17 -14.07 -9.99
CA ASP A 82 4.61 -14.98 -11.06
C ASP A 82 5.17 -16.33 -10.57
N THR A 83 5.44 -16.48 -9.27
CA THR A 83 6.17 -17.65 -8.75
C THR A 83 5.25 -18.78 -8.27
N PRO A 84 5.50 -20.05 -8.68
CA PRO A 84 4.91 -21.21 -8.02
C PRO A 84 5.38 -21.29 -6.56
N ARG A 85 4.42 -21.27 -5.64
CA ARG A 85 4.58 -21.15 -4.19
C ARG A 85 5.53 -22.22 -3.60
N ALA A 86 6.79 -21.89 -3.25
CA ALA A 86 7.65 -22.80 -2.47
C ALA A 86 8.81 -22.20 -1.64
N GLU A 87 9.42 -21.04 -1.94
CA GLU A 87 10.62 -20.59 -1.19
C GLU A 87 10.62 -19.12 -0.71
N PRO A 88 11.16 -18.84 0.50
CA PRO A 88 11.39 -17.48 1.00
C PRO A 88 12.46 -16.75 0.19
N ARG A 89 12.19 -15.50 -0.22
CA ARG A 89 13.16 -14.65 -0.91
C ARG A 89 13.72 -13.56 -0.01
N SER A 90 14.98 -13.22 -0.26
CA SER A 90 15.62 -12.00 0.26
C SER A 90 15.47 -10.88 -0.78
N PHE A 91 14.89 -9.76 -0.38
CA PHE A 91 14.83 -8.53 -1.19
C PHE A 91 15.90 -7.54 -0.70
N PRO A 92 16.63 -6.87 -1.59
CA PRO A 92 17.56 -5.82 -1.17
C PRO A 92 16.79 -4.67 -0.51
N PRO A 93 17.34 -4.04 0.56
CA PRO A 93 16.64 -3.00 1.31
C PRO A 93 16.35 -1.77 0.43
N LEU A 94 15.20 -1.13 0.66
CA LEU A 94 14.89 0.19 0.12
C LEU A 94 15.86 1.22 0.70
N ARG A 95 16.20 2.27 -0.06
CA ARG A 95 17.12 3.30 0.45
C ARG A 95 16.46 4.09 1.57
N GLY A 96 15.22 4.53 1.34
CA GLY A 96 14.41 5.26 2.33
C GLY A 96 14.91 6.67 2.68
N ASP A 97 16.16 7.04 2.35
CA ASP A 97 16.77 8.34 2.56
C ASP A 97 16.79 9.19 1.27
N TYR A 98 15.63 9.63 0.82
CA TYR A 98 15.48 10.34 -0.47
C TYR A 98 16.00 11.80 -0.48
N ARG A 99 16.74 12.22 0.54
CA ARG A 99 17.20 13.61 0.71
C ARG A 99 18.72 13.65 0.78
N ARG A 100 19.35 14.44 -0.10
CA ARG A 100 20.79 14.72 -0.03
C ARG A 100 21.11 16.15 -0.41
#